data_AF-A0A377WJL7-F1
#
_entry.id   AF-A0A377WJL7-F1
#
_cell.length_a   1.000
_cell.length_b   1.000
_cell.length_c   1.000
_cell.angle_alpha   90.00
_cell.angle_beta   90.00
_cell.angle_gamma   90.00
#
_symmetry.space_group_name_H-M   'P 1'
#
loop_
_entity.id
_entity.type
_entity.pdbx_description
1 polymer ?
#
loop_
_entity_poly.entity_id
_entity_poly.type
_entity_poly.pdbx_seq_one_letter_code
_entity_poly.pdbx_strand_id
1 'polypeptide(L)' 'MTAREVNFDGLPGLTHHYAGLSFGNEASTRHRYRVSNPQLAAKQGLKKMKALADAGYPQAGDPAAGASQRAASAPAGL' A
#
# COMPACT_ATOMS: atom_id res chain seq x y z
N MET A 1 8.96 26.03 21.32
CA MET A 1 8.85 24.62 20.89
C MET A 1 9.28 24.53 19.43
N THR A 2 10.13 23.58 19.07
CA THR A 2 10.51 23.30 17.67
C THR A 2 9.83 22.01 17.21
N ALA A 3 9.00 22.09 16.17
CA ALA A 3 8.40 20.93 15.53
C ALA A 3 9.28 20.43 14.38
N ARG A 4 9.18 19.14 14.06
CA ARG A 4 9.76 18.55 12.84
C ARG A 4 8.67 17.77 12.13
N GLU A 5 8.66 17.86 10.82
CA GLU A 5 7.85 16.97 9.98
C GLU A 5 8.48 15.56 10.00
N VAL A 6 7.63 14.55 10.17
CA VAL A 6 8.03 13.15 10.17
C VAL A 6 7.14 12.44 9.16
N ASN A 7 7.75 11.73 8.22
CA ASN A 7 7.00 10.93 7.27
C ASN A 7 6.63 9.58 7.90
N PHE A 8 5.37 9.20 7.77
CA PHE A 8 4.87 7.89 8.16
C PHE A 8 4.45 7.13 6.91
N ASP A 9 5.12 6.02 6.65
CA ASP A 9 4.94 5.22 5.45
C ASP A 9 4.25 3.88 5.77
N GLY A 10 3.16 3.59 5.06
CA GLY A 10 2.48 2.30 5.15
C GLY A 10 3.21 1.21 4.35
N LEU A 11 3.53 0.08 4.99
CA LEU A 11 4.10 -1.06 4.28
C LEU A 11 3.03 -1.82 3.48
N PRO A 12 3.27 -2.12 2.18
CA PRO A 12 2.42 -3.00 1.41
C PRO A 12 2.25 -4.37 2.09
N GLY A 13 0.98 -4.78 2.28
CA GLY A 13 0.65 -6.06 2.90
C GLY A 13 0.80 -7.27 1.96
N LEU A 14 0.75 -8.46 2.56
CA LEU A 14 0.97 -9.73 1.85
C LEU A 14 -0.10 -10.02 0.77
N THR A 15 -1.29 -9.42 0.88
CA THR A 15 -2.37 -9.53 -0.09
C THR A 15 -2.37 -8.42 -1.13
N HIS A 16 -1.29 -7.66 -1.30
CA HIS A 16 -1.22 -6.62 -2.33
C HIS A 16 -1.56 -7.18 -3.72
N HIS A 17 -2.62 -6.68 -4.37
CA HIS A 17 -3.08 -7.16 -5.67
C HIS A 17 -3.83 -6.07 -6.45
N TYR A 18 -4.00 -6.27 -7.76
CA TYR A 18 -4.68 -5.34 -8.65
C TYR A 18 -6.11 -5.80 -8.99
N ALA A 19 -7.08 -5.58 -8.10
CA ALA A 19 -8.47 -5.99 -8.34
C ALA A 19 -9.30 -4.99 -9.15
N GLY A 20 -8.80 -3.76 -9.38
CA GLY A 20 -9.54 -2.75 -10.14
C GLY A 20 -10.80 -2.23 -9.45
N LEU A 21 -10.81 -2.20 -8.11
CA LEU A 21 -12.00 -1.89 -7.30
C LEU A 21 -12.30 -0.39 -7.16
N SER A 22 -11.36 0.48 -7.53
CA SER A 22 -11.49 1.93 -7.35
C SER A 22 -11.95 2.57 -8.66
N PHE A 23 -13.27 2.73 -8.80
CA PHE A 23 -13.85 3.46 -9.94
C PHE A 23 -13.35 4.91 -9.96
N GLY A 24 -13.03 5.42 -11.15
CA GLY A 24 -12.39 6.73 -11.32
C GLY A 24 -10.86 6.74 -11.13
N ASN A 25 -10.27 5.68 -10.57
CA ASN A 25 -8.82 5.52 -10.53
C ASN A 25 -8.36 4.74 -11.77
N GLU A 26 -7.90 5.47 -12.79
CA GLU A 26 -7.42 4.87 -14.04
C GLU A 26 -6.30 3.86 -13.84
N ALA A 27 -5.40 4.05 -12.86
CA ALA A 27 -4.33 3.10 -12.60
C ALA A 27 -4.89 1.77 -12.06
N SER A 28 -5.88 1.83 -11.17
CA SER A 28 -6.59 0.65 -10.65
C SER A 28 -7.30 -0.11 -11.78
N THR A 29 -8.03 0.60 -12.64
CA THR A 29 -8.77 0.00 -13.77
C THR A 29 -7.82 -0.60 -14.82
N ARG A 30 -6.78 0.13 -15.24
CA ARG A 30 -5.86 -0.30 -16.31
C ARG A 30 -5.01 -1.51 -15.93
N HIS A 31 -4.72 -1.70 -14.64
CA HIS A 31 -3.89 -2.82 -14.16
C HIS A 31 -4.73 -3.96 -13.57
N ARG A 32 -6.06 -3.90 -13.69
CA ARG A 32 -6.97 -4.91 -13.16
C ARG A 32 -6.58 -6.32 -13.64
N TYR A 33 -6.55 -7.26 -12.70
CA TYR A 33 -6.19 -8.68 -12.88
C TYR A 33 -4.77 -8.95 -13.36
N ARG A 34 -3.88 -7.95 -13.38
CA ARG A 34 -2.45 -8.22 -13.55
C ARG A 34 -1.88 -8.91 -12.32
N VAL A 35 -0.90 -9.78 -12.54
CA VAL A 35 -0.14 -10.43 -11.48
C VAL A 35 0.60 -9.37 -10.66
N SER A 36 0.42 -9.40 -9.35
CA SER A 36 1.16 -8.54 -8.41
C SER A 36 2.36 -9.28 -7.81
N ASN A 37 3.28 -8.52 -7.21
CA ASN A 37 4.37 -9.06 -6.42
C ASN A 37 4.43 -8.33 -5.07
N PRO A 38 3.73 -8.85 -4.03
CA PRO A 38 3.67 -8.21 -2.72
C PRO A 38 5.04 -8.00 -2.06
N GLN A 39 5.95 -8.96 -2.20
CA GLN A 39 7.30 -8.85 -1.65
C GLN A 39 8.08 -7.72 -2.33
N LEU A 40 7.99 -7.60 -3.65
CA LEU A 40 8.63 -6.52 -4.39
C LEU A 40 8.03 -5.15 -4.01
N ALA A 41 6.71 -5.06 -3.89
CA ALA A 41 6.04 -3.83 -3.45
C ALA A 41 6.54 -3.39 -2.06
N ALA A 42 6.64 -4.31 -1.11
CA ALA A 42 7.18 -4.03 0.22
C ALA A 42 8.65 -3.56 0.16
N LYS A 43 9.50 -4.24 -0.63
CA LYS A 43 10.91 -3.86 -0.83
C LYS A 43 11.05 -2.47 -1.46
N GLN A 44 10.18 -2.10 -2.39
CA GLN A 44 10.16 -0.76 -3.00
C GLN A 44 9.81 0.32 -1.97
N GLY A 45 8.82 0.07 -1.11
CA GLY A 45 8.47 0.97 0.01
C GLY A 45 9.64 1.15 0.97
N LEU A 46 10.24 0.06 1.43
CA LEU A 46 11.42 0.09 2.33
C LEU A 46 12.60 0.85 1.72
N LYS A 47 12.86 0.65 0.42
CA LYS A 47 13.91 1.39 -0.29
C LYS A 47 13.67 2.90 -0.27
N LYS A 48 12.43 3.34 -0.49
CA LYS A 48 12.05 4.76 -0.43
C LYS A 48 12.25 5.32 0.98
N MET A 49 11.73 4.65 2.00
CA MET A 49 11.87 5.08 3.40
C MET A 49 13.34 5.22 3.80
N LYS A 50 14.17 4.23 3.46
CA LYS A 50 15.60 4.26 3.76
C LYS A 50 16.31 5.41 3.04
N ALA A 51 16.00 5.64 1.76
CA ALA A 51 16.61 6.74 1.00
C ALA A 51 16.30 8.11 1.61
N LEU A 52 15.06 8.34 2.08
CA LEU A 52 14.68 9.59 2.74
C LEU A 52 15.31 9.72 4.13
N ALA A 53 15.35 8.64 4.90
CA ALA A 53 16.04 8.62 6.20
C ALA A 53 17.54 8.94 6.05
N ASP A 54 18.19 8.36 5.05
CA ASP A 54 19.61 8.61 4.73
C ASP A 54 19.87 10.05 4.28
N ALA A 55 18.89 10.67 3.63
CA ALA A 55 18.94 12.08 3.25
C ALA A 55 18.62 13.04 4.42
N GLY A 56 18.35 12.52 5.63
CA GLY A 56 18.12 13.32 6.84
C GLY A 56 16.66 13.69 7.11
N TYR A 57 15.72 13.18 6.34
CA TYR A 57 14.29 13.37 6.60
C TYR A 57 13.82 12.34 7.65
N PRO A 58 13.21 12.74 8.77
CA PRO A 58 12.68 11.80 9.75
C PRO A 58 11.64 10.85 9.13
N GLN A 59 11.77 9.55 9.42
CA GLN A 59 10.96 8.47 8.85
C GLN A 59 10.47 7.53 9.94
N ALA A 60 9.24 7.05 9.80
CA ALA A 60 8.65 5.97 10.56
C ALA A 60 7.80 5.07 9.65
N GLY A 61 7.65 3.80 10.02
CA GLY A 61 6.87 2.83 9.25
C GLY A 61 5.65 2.36 10.01
N ASP A 62 4.49 2.35 9.35
CA ASP A 62 3.28 1.73 9.86
C ASP A 62 3.20 0.26 9.41
N PRO A 63 2.79 -0.66 10.31
CA PRO A 63 2.66 -2.06 9.96
C PRO A 63 1.61 -2.26 8.86
N ALA A 64 1.85 -3.23 8.00
CA ALA A 64 0.87 -3.62 7.00
C ALA A 64 -0.45 -4.03 7.67
N ALA A 65 -1.57 -3.54 7.14
CA ALA A 65 -2.89 -3.96 7.62
C ALA A 65 -3.08 -5.48 7.47
N GLY A 66 -3.72 -6.10 8.46
CA GLY A 66 -3.99 -7.54 8.50
C GLY A 66 -4.76 -8.02 7.26
N ALA A 67 -4.28 -9.11 6.66
CA ALA A 67 -4.82 -9.69 5.45
C ALA A 67 -5.99 -10.64 5.74
N SER A 68 -7.19 -10.09 5.96
CA SER A 68 -8.46 -10.84 5.81
C SER A 68 -9.64 -9.87 5.80
N GLN A 69 -9.94 -9.30 4.64
CA GLN A 69 -11.32 -8.90 4.35
C GLN A 69 -11.99 -10.15 3.78
N ARG A 70 -12.58 -10.99 4.64
CA ARG A 70 -13.53 -12.01 4.16
C ARG A 70 -14.51 -11.26 3.29
N ALA A 71 -14.56 -11.61 2.00
CA ALA A 71 -15.35 -10.92 1.01
C ALA A 71 -16.73 -10.65 1.59
N ALA A 72 -17.11 -9.37 1.70
CA ALA A 72 -18.49 -8.98 1.88
C ALA A 72 -19.20 -9.27 0.54
N SER A 73 -19.24 -10.54 0.14
CA SER A 73 -20.06 -11.03 -0.94
C SER A 73 -21.43 -11.36 -0.36
N ALA A 74 -22.19 -10.32 -0.03
CA ALA A 74 -23.63 -10.46 -0.09
C ALA A 74 -23.97 -10.53 -1.59
N PRO A 75 -24.66 -11.58 -2.07
CA PRO A 75 -25.14 -11.59 -3.44
C PRO A 75 -26.14 -10.43 -3.58
N ALA A 76 -25.87 -9.52 -4.51
CA ALA A 76 -26.92 -8.68 -5.09
C ALA A 76 -27.83 -9.63 -5.90
N GLY A 77 -28.75 -10.28 -5.20
CA GLY A 77 -29.72 -11.21 -5.75
C GLY A 77 -31.11 -10.57 -5.75
N LEU A 78 -31.58 -10.30 -6.97
CA LEU A 78 -32.96 -10.12 -7.47
C LEU A 78 -33.82 -9.01 -6.87
#